data_AF-A0A946IX20-F1
#
_entry.id   AF-A0A946IX20-F1
#
_cell.length_a   1.000
_cell.length_b   1.000
_cell.length_c   1.000
_cell.angle_alpha   90.00
_cell.angle_beta   90.00
_cell.angle_gamma   90.00
#
_symmetry.space_group_name_H-M   'P 1'
#
loop_
_entity.id
_entity.type
_entity.pdbx_description
1 polymer ?
#
loop_
_entity_poly.entity_id
_entity_poly.type
_entity_poly.pdbx_seq_one_letter_code
_entity_poly.pdbx_strand_id
1 'polypeptide(L)'
;MEQKFFIVKNNQYSVVCYKRVAEDCYENGGWCASQEEAQDWVEDECWIFSGEGWFCPKCNIHFMQNLSCHRRDLKQEANEGKNKANDGLDHDLTIGIDPL
;
A
#
# COMPACT_ATOMS: atom_id res chain seq x y z
N MET A 1 10.76 -10.46 -17.78
CA MET A 1 10.87 -9.00 -17.88
C MET A 1 11.58 -8.54 -16.63
N GLU A 2 12.76 -7.94 -16.75
CA GLU A 2 13.41 -7.28 -15.61
C GLU A 2 12.60 -6.04 -15.23
N GLN A 3 11.98 -6.07 -14.06
CA GLN A 3 11.24 -4.93 -13.54
C GLN A 3 12.24 -4.00 -12.86
N LYS A 4 12.52 -2.84 -13.47
CA LYS A 4 13.43 -1.86 -12.89
C LYS A 4 12.69 -1.08 -11.80
N PHE A 5 12.93 -1.44 -10.54
CA PHE A 5 12.47 -0.69 -9.36
C PHE A 5 13.11 0.70 -9.25
N PHE A 6 14.18 0.95 -9.99
CA PHE A 6 15.01 2.14 -9.86
C PHE A 6 15.04 2.96 -11.16
N ILE A 7 15.07 4.28 -10.99
CA ILE A 7 15.46 5.24 -12.02
C ILE A 7 16.86 5.79 -11.68
N VAL A 8 17.64 6.07 -12.73
CA VAL A 8 19.00 6.63 -12.60
C VAL A 8 19.07 7.99 -13.28
N LYS A 9 19.58 8.99 -12.58
CA LYS A 9 19.81 10.34 -13.11
C LYS A 9 21.04 10.94 -12.43
N ASN A 10 21.97 11.51 -13.20
CA ASN A 10 23.17 12.15 -12.68
C ASN A 10 23.97 11.25 -11.70
N ASN A 11 24.10 9.96 -12.02
CA ASN A 11 24.72 8.94 -11.16
C ASN A 11 24.06 8.74 -9.78
N GLN A 12 22.83 9.24 -9.60
CA GLN A 12 22.00 8.96 -8.44
C GLN A 12 20.88 7.99 -8.79
N TYR A 13 20.41 7.26 -7.79
CA TYR A 13 19.38 6.25 -7.88
C TYR A 13 18.15 6.69 -7.08
N SER A 14 16.97 6.36 -7.56
CA SER A 14 15.74 6.57 -6.82
C SER A 14 14.77 5.42 -7.10
N VAL A 15 14.06 4.96 -6.08
CA VAL A 15 13.01 3.94 -6.23
C VAL A 15 11.77 4.56 -6.86
N VAL A 16 11.19 3.90 -7.85
CA VAL A 16 10.00 4.36 -8.58
C VAL A 16 8.73 3.79 -7.94
N CYS A 17 7.71 4.62 -7.74
CA CYS A 17 6.40 4.15 -7.30
C CYS A 17 5.74 3.29 -8.39
N TYR A 18 5.37 2.06 -8.03
CA TYR A 18 4.94 1.02 -8.95
C TYR A 18 3.65 1.35 -9.70
N LYS A 19 2.59 1.75 -8.98
CA LYS A 19 1.32 2.19 -9.57
C LYS A 19 0.94 3.56 -9.00
N ARG A 20 0.89 4.56 -9.88
CA ARG A 20 0.56 5.96 -9.56
C ARG A 20 -0.96 6.14 -9.51
N VAL A 21 -1.58 5.59 -8.48
CA VAL A 21 -3.05 5.55 -8.34
C VAL A 21 -3.62 6.74 -7.57
N ALA A 22 -2.79 7.40 -6.75
CA ALA A 22 -3.16 8.63 -6.05
C ALA A 22 -2.76 9.85 -6.89
N GLU A 23 -3.59 10.91 -6.86
CA GLU A 23 -3.28 12.19 -7.54
C GLU A 23 -2.02 12.86 -6.96
N ASP A 24 -1.78 12.69 -5.66
CA ASP A 24 -0.62 13.23 -4.94
C ASP A 24 0.52 12.20 -4.80
N CYS A 25 0.65 11.27 -5.76
CA CYS A 25 1.74 10.29 -5.79
C CYS A 25 3.11 10.98 -5.80
N TYR A 26 4.04 10.48 -4.97
CA TYR A 26 5.43 10.99 -4.94
C TYR A 26 6.23 10.70 -6.21
N GLU A 27 5.74 9.80 -7.08
CA GLU A 27 6.37 9.31 -8.31
C GLU A 27 7.66 8.49 -8.10
N ASN A 28 8.58 9.00 -7.28
CA ASN A 28 9.86 8.42 -6.94
C ASN A 28 10.27 8.81 -5.50
N GLY A 29 11.15 8.01 -4.89
CA GLY A 29 11.71 8.31 -3.58
C GLY A 29 12.82 9.36 -3.63
N GLY A 30 13.62 9.43 -2.57
CA GLY A 30 14.86 10.21 -2.51
C GLY A 30 15.85 9.82 -3.62
N TRP A 31 16.73 10.75 -3.99
CA TRP A 31 17.85 10.50 -4.91
C TRP A 31 19.11 10.20 -4.09
N CYS A 32 19.58 8.96 -4.15
CA CYS A 32 20.66 8.43 -3.33
C CYS A 32 21.88 8.06 -4.19
N ALA A 33 23.04 7.88 -3.58
CA ALA A 33 24.29 7.57 -4.28
C ALA A 33 24.35 6.11 -4.76
N SER A 34 23.58 5.22 -4.15
CA SER A 34 23.50 3.80 -4.51
C SER A 34 22.05 3.29 -4.56
N GLN A 35 21.83 2.11 -5.14
CA GLN A 35 20.52 1.44 -5.13
C GLN A 35 20.13 0.98 -3.72
N GLU A 36 21.09 0.52 -2.93
CA GLU A 36 20.89 0.10 -1.54
C GLU A 36 20.38 1.27 -0.70
N GLU A 37 21.05 2.43 -0.76
CA GLU A 37 20.64 3.63 -0.04
C GLU A 37 19.27 4.17 -0.54
N ALA A 38 18.96 4.01 -1.83
CA ALA A 38 17.65 4.37 -2.36
C ALA A 38 16.54 3.42 -1.86
N GLN A 39 16.86 2.16 -1.59
CA GLN A 39 15.93 1.20 -1.00
C GLN A 39 15.74 1.47 0.49
N ASP A 40 16.82 1.65 1.24
CA ASP A 40 16.77 2.00 2.67
C ASP A 40 15.92 3.27 2.88
N TRP A 41 16.08 4.27 2.03
CA TRP A 41 15.28 5.49 2.08
C TRP A 41 13.78 5.23 1.96
N VAL A 42 13.34 4.36 1.04
CA VAL A 42 11.90 4.08 0.90
C VAL A 42 11.37 3.22 2.05
N GLU A 43 12.20 2.37 2.65
CA GLU A 43 11.87 1.63 3.88
C GLU A 43 11.69 2.60 5.06
N ASP A 44 12.60 3.55 5.24
CA ASP A 44 12.53 4.61 6.26
C ASP A 44 11.29 5.51 6.07
N GLU A 45 10.95 5.84 4.82
CA GLU A 45 9.76 6.62 4.46
C GLU A 45 8.47 5.79 4.39
N CYS A 46 8.50 4.56 4.92
CA CYS A 46 7.36 3.68 5.08
C CYS A 46 6.63 3.36 3.75
N TRP A 47 7.37 3.26 2.64
CA TRP A 47 6.82 2.72 1.41
C TRP A 47 6.55 1.22 1.57
N ILE A 48 5.55 0.71 0.85
CA ILE A 48 5.11 -0.69 0.97
C ILE A 48 5.55 -1.48 -0.26
N PHE A 49 6.27 -2.58 -0.06
CA PHE A 49 6.61 -3.52 -1.13
C PHE A 49 5.50 -4.56 -1.31
N SER A 50 4.90 -4.63 -2.50
CA SER A 50 3.79 -5.55 -2.80
C SER A 50 4.22 -6.92 -3.32
N GLY A 51 5.53 -7.20 -3.38
CA GLY A 51 6.09 -8.34 -4.12
C GLY A 51 6.33 -8.04 -5.61
N GLU A 52 5.59 -7.10 -6.18
CA GLU A 52 5.72 -6.65 -7.58
C GLU A 52 6.36 -5.26 -7.71
N GLY A 53 6.39 -4.48 -6.63
CA GLY A 53 6.97 -3.15 -6.62
C GLY A 53 6.62 -2.35 -5.36
N TRP A 54 7.24 -1.17 -5.27
CA TRP A 54 7.10 -0.26 -4.13
C TRP A 54 5.95 0.73 -4.33
N PHE A 55 5.15 0.92 -3.29
CA PHE A 55 4.09 1.93 -3.24
C PHE A 55 4.47 3.02 -2.27
N CYS A 56 4.43 4.27 -2.72
CA CYS A 56 4.51 5.40 -1.80
C CYS A 56 3.29 5.40 -0.86
N PRO A 57 3.41 6.02 0.34
CA PRO A 57 2.33 6.05 1.32
C PRO A 57 0.99 6.52 0.75
N LYS A 58 1.01 7.51 -0.15
CA LYS A 58 -0.18 8.06 -0.81
C LYS A 58 -0.90 7.04 -1.68
N CYS A 59 -0.16 6.36 -2.55
CA CYS A 59 -0.73 5.32 -3.40
C CYS A 59 -1.19 4.10 -2.60
N ASN A 60 -0.48 3.74 -1.53
CA ASN A 60 -0.89 2.65 -0.65
C ASN A 60 -2.23 2.96 0.04
N ILE A 61 -2.37 4.16 0.61
CA ILE A 61 -3.63 4.61 1.24
C ILE A 61 -4.78 4.55 0.24
N HIS A 62 -4.59 5.12 -0.96
CA HIS A 62 -5.62 5.13 -2.00
C HIS A 62 -6.03 3.70 -2.41
N PHE A 63 -5.06 2.80 -2.58
CA PHE A 63 -5.33 1.39 -2.89
C PHE A 63 -6.14 0.69 -1.79
N MET A 64 -5.75 0.88 -0.53
CA MET A 64 -6.44 0.31 0.63
C MET A 64 -7.87 0.86 0.81
N GLN A 65 -8.07 2.15 0.57
CA GLN A 65 -9.40 2.78 0.60
C GLN A 65 -10.33 2.16 -0.46
N ASN A 66 -9.83 1.92 -1.68
CA ASN A 66 -10.61 1.29 -2.73
C ASN A 66 -10.98 -0.17 -2.39
N LEU A 67 -10.06 -0.93 -1.79
CA LEU A 67 -10.37 -2.27 -1.29
C LEU A 67 -11.42 -2.25 -0.17
N SER A 68 -11.36 -1.27 0.72
CA SER A 68 -12.35 -1.10 1.79
C SER A 68 -13.76 -0.78 1.25
N CYS A 69 -13.84 -0.07 0.11
CA CYS A 69 -15.11 0.22 -0.56
C CYS A 69 -15.68 -1.06 -1.17
N HIS A 70 -14.88 -1.80 -1.93
CA HIS A 70 -15.33 -3.02 -2.58
C HIS A 70 -15.87 -4.07 -1.60
N ARG A 71 -15.25 -4.20 -0.41
CA ARG A 71 -15.75 -5.09 0.65
C ARG A 71 -17.07 -4.61 1.27
N ARG A 72 -17.33 -3.30 1.32
CA ARG A 72 -18.62 -2.76 1.78
C ARG A 72 -19.70 -3.00 0.75
N ASP A 73 -19.40 -2.76 -0.53
CA ASP A 73 -20.35 -2.95 -1.63
C ASP A 73 -20.76 -4.42 -1.74
N LEU A 74 -19.81 -5.36 -1.66
CA LEU A 74 -20.09 -6.80 -1.62
C LEU A 74 -20.91 -7.23 -0.39
N LYS A 75 -20.68 -6.62 0.78
CA LYS A 75 -21.48 -6.87 1.99
C LYS A 75 -22.90 -6.28 1.88
N GLN A 76 -23.08 -5.22 1.12
CA GLN A 76 -24.38 -4.58 0.89
C GLN A 76 -25.21 -5.39 -0.10
N GLU A 77 -24.60 -5.85 -1.20
CA GLU A 77 -25.23 -6.79 -2.15
C GLU A 77 -25.61 -8.13 -1.49
N ALA A 78 -24.77 -8.66 -0.59
CA ALA A 78 -25.08 -9.88 0.17
C ALA A 78 -26.22 -9.70 1.20
N ASN A 79 -26.47 -8.47 1.68
CA ASN A 79 -27.57 -8.19 2.63
C ASN A 79 -28.92 -7.92 1.95
N GLU A 80 -28.93 -7.54 0.68
CA GLU A 80 -30.17 -7.41 -0.11
C GLU A 80 -30.73 -8.79 -0.50
N GLY A 81 -29.88 -9.82 -0.56
CA GLY A 81 -30.26 -11.22 -0.64
C GLY A 81 -30.39 -11.87 0.74
N LYS A 82 -31.58 -11.83 1.34
CA LYS A 82 -31.92 -12.58 2.57
C LYS A 82 -31.34 -14.00 2.55
N ASN A 83 -30.34 -14.25 3.40
CA ASN A 83 -30.24 -15.44 4.25
C ASN A 83 -29.20 -15.18 5.33
N LYS A 84 -29.62 -15.31 6.60
CA LYS A 84 -28.76 -15.20 7.78
C LYS A 84 -27.66 -16.27 7.72
N ALA A 85 -26.48 -15.93 7.23
CA ALA A 85 -25.28 -16.68 7.54
C ALA A 85 -24.72 -16.12 8.86
N ASN A 86 -25.01 -16.82 9.95
CA ASN A 86 -24.30 -16.66 11.20
C ASN A 86 -22.91 -17.28 11.01
N ASP A 87 -21.93 -16.49 10.58
CA ASP A 87 -20.56 -16.97 10.35
C ASP A 87 -19.64 -16.79 11.57
N GLY A 88 -20.15 -16.27 12.69
CA GLY A 88 -19.43 -16.30 13.97
C GLY A 88 -18.07 -15.57 13.96
N LEU A 89 -17.87 -14.63 13.04
CA LEU A 89 -16.66 -13.80 12.97
C LEU A 89 -16.92 -12.39 13.54
N ASP A 90 -17.64 -12.32 14.66
CA ASP A 90 -17.79 -11.11 15.47
C ASP A 90 -16.77 -11.02 16.62
N HIS A 91 -15.76 -11.90 16.65
CA HIS A 91 -14.72 -11.84 17.66
C HIS A 91 -13.87 -10.58 17.45
N ASP A 92 -14.30 -9.51 18.11
CA ASP A 92 -13.52 -8.55 18.87
C ASP A 92 -12.08 -8.38 18.33
N LEU A 93 -11.92 -7.49 17.36
CA LEU A 93 -10.65 -6.78 17.20
C LEU A 93 -10.57 -5.72 18.30
N THR A 94 -10.41 -6.18 19.54
CA THR A 94 -9.95 -5.34 20.64
C THR A 94 -8.53 -4.94 20.29
N ILE A 95 -8.36 -3.72 19.80
CA ILE A 95 -7.04 -3.10 19.64
C ILE A 95 -6.51 -2.90 21.06
N GLY A 96 -5.80 -3.90 21.56
CA GLY A 96 -5.04 -3.86 22.81
C GLY A 96 -3.86 -2.91 22.65
N ILE A 97 -4.11 -1.62 22.80
CA ILE A 97 -3.11 -0.71 23.34
C ILE A 97 -3.49 -0.59 24.81
N ASP A 98 -2.91 -1.44 25.66
CA ASP A 98 -2.95 -1.22 27.10
C ASP A 98 -2.16 0.06 27.41
N PRO A 99 -2.78 1.12 27.95
CA PRO A 99 -2.02 2.22 28.52
C PRO A 99 -1.45 1.77 29.87
N LEU A 100 -0.12 1.87 30.02
CA LEU A 100 0.57 1.79 31.30
C LEU A 100 0.11 2.89 32.26
#